data_AF-A0A9X2XFL8-F1
#
_entry.id   AF-A0A9X2XFL8-F1
#
_cell.length_a   1.000
_cell.length_b   1.000
_cell.length_c   1.000
_cell.angle_alpha   90.00
_cell.angle_beta   90.00
_cell.angle_gamma   90.00
#
_symmetry.space_group_name_H-M   'P 1'
#
loop_
_entity.id
_entity.type
_entity.pdbx_description
1 polymer ?
#
loop_
_entity_poly.entity_id
_entity_poly.type
_entity_poly.pdbx_seq_one_letter_code
_entity_poly.pdbx_strand_id
1 'polypeptide(L)'
;MSKEAPEITVSPLIVCLFCTPIFFINFFLPAIPQTAMDIAINDFLDNQLLGLIGFWSSLFPFSSKATANYIAIAGPICATTLFCKTYKTMNINPAQYKKPLFPRFVAGVFFTPLLVIFYAFVFYLTDTDLGRGNGRYGKIFGQHIFFYSIYSSAMLFVFFLIPILIHRAFFYFPWLLIKNWKEKQRCRHSG
;
A
#
# COMPACT_ATOMS: atom_id res chain seq x y z
N MET A 1 -18.69 -0.37 29.51
CA MET A 1 -17.58 -0.77 28.62
C MET A 1 -16.92 0.49 28.08
N SER A 2 -15.75 0.90 28.59
CA SER A 2 -15.00 1.98 27.95
C SER A 2 -14.53 1.48 26.58
N LYS A 3 -14.96 2.12 25.49
CA LYS A 3 -14.37 1.88 24.17
C LYS A 3 -12.89 2.24 24.27
N GLU A 4 -12.02 1.24 24.34
CA GLU A 4 -10.59 1.47 24.15
C GLU A 4 -10.40 2.15 22.80
N ALA A 5 -9.68 3.27 22.78
CA ALA A 5 -9.43 4.01 21.55
C ALA A 5 -8.70 3.10 20.54
N PRO A 6 -9.01 3.20 19.24
CA PRO A 6 -8.35 2.39 18.23
C PRO A 6 -6.83 2.60 18.28
N GLU A 7 -6.09 1.49 18.38
CA GLU A 7 -4.63 1.44 18.48
C GLU A 7 -3.92 2.18 17.33
N ILE A 8 -4.56 2.18 16.15
CA ILE A 8 -4.11 2.85 14.93
C ILE A 8 -5.27 3.66 14.38
N THR A 9 -5.03 4.95 14.17
CA THR A 9 -5.95 5.84 13.46
C THR A 9 -5.30 6.30 12.16
N VAL A 10 -5.68 5.65 11.06
CA VAL A 10 -5.30 6.14 9.72
C VAL A 10 -6.15 7.35 9.42
N SER A 11 -5.53 8.48 9.05
CA SER A 11 -6.26 9.69 8.68
C SER A 11 -6.97 9.48 7.33
N PRO A 12 -8.32 9.43 7.29
CA PRO A 12 -9.05 9.21 6.04
C PRO A 12 -8.80 10.34 5.04
N LEU A 13 -8.62 11.57 5.53
CA LEU A 13 -8.32 12.73 4.70
C LEU A 13 -7.03 12.57 3.89
N ILE A 14 -5.99 11.97 4.48
CA ILE A 14 -4.74 11.74 3.77
C ILE A 14 -4.93 10.65 2.72
N VAL A 15 -5.62 9.57 3.07
CA VAL A 15 -5.96 8.50 2.10
C VAL A 15 -6.73 9.09 0.91
N CYS A 16 -7.77 9.89 1.17
CA CYS A 16 -8.53 10.56 0.12
C CYS A 16 -7.65 11.48 -0.72
N LEU A 17 -6.82 12.33 -0.09
CA LEU A 17 -5.93 13.25 -0.79
C LEU A 17 -5.01 12.56 -1.80
N PHE A 18 -4.46 11.40 -1.45
CA PHE A 18 -3.56 10.64 -2.33
C PHE A 18 -4.31 9.77 -3.36
N CYS A 19 -5.54 9.35 -3.08
CA CYS A 19 -6.35 8.63 -4.06
C CYS A 19 -7.01 9.58 -5.08
N THR A 20 -7.32 10.82 -4.71
CA THR A 20 -8.01 11.79 -5.58
C THR A 20 -7.31 12.01 -6.93
N PRO A 21 -5.96 12.16 -7.02
CA PRO A 21 -5.27 12.26 -8.29
C PRO A 21 -5.49 11.08 -9.24
N ILE A 22 -5.70 9.86 -8.74
CA ILE A 22 -6.01 8.69 -9.58
C ILE A 22 -7.31 8.91 -10.36
N PHE A 23 -8.33 9.46 -9.70
CA PHE A 23 -9.59 9.79 -10.35
C PHE A 23 -9.38 10.91 -11.38
N PHE A 24 -8.64 11.96 -11.03
CA PHE A 24 -8.36 13.03 -12.00
C PHE A 24 -7.60 12.51 -13.23
N ILE A 25 -6.57 11.70 -13.05
CA ILE A 25 -5.81 11.11 -14.15
C ILE A 25 -6.74 10.29 -15.05
N ASN A 26 -7.52 9.37 -14.45
CA ASN A 26 -8.35 8.47 -15.23
C ASN A 26 -9.55 9.15 -15.89
N PHE A 27 -10.19 10.13 -15.26
CA PHE A 27 -11.38 10.77 -15.83
C PHE A 27 -11.07 11.89 -16.83
N PHE A 28 -9.89 12.52 -16.75
CA PHE A 28 -9.54 13.64 -17.62
C PHE A 28 -8.54 13.30 -18.73
N LEU A 29 -7.64 12.32 -18.55
CA LEU A 29 -6.77 11.91 -19.64
C LEU A 29 -7.53 11.00 -20.61
N PRO A 30 -7.37 11.19 -21.93
CA PRO A 30 -7.98 10.30 -22.91
C PRO A 30 -7.37 8.89 -22.85
N ALA A 31 -8.06 7.91 -23.41
CA ALA A 31 -7.57 6.54 -23.49
C ALA A 31 -6.25 6.42 -24.26
N ILE A 32 -6.11 7.23 -25.32
CA ILE A 32 -4.94 7.32 -26.21
C ILE A 32 -4.59 8.81 -26.31
N PRO A 33 -3.30 9.21 -26.41
CA PRO A 33 -2.93 10.61 -26.54
C PRO A 33 -3.59 11.27 -27.77
N GLN A 34 -4.20 12.45 -27.59
CA GLN A 34 -4.91 13.16 -28.66
C GLN A 34 -4.30 14.53 -28.97
N THR A 35 -3.70 15.17 -27.97
CA THR A 35 -3.09 16.49 -28.09
C THR A 35 -1.57 16.42 -28.04
N ALA A 36 -0.89 17.47 -28.49
CA ALA A 36 0.58 17.57 -28.38
C ALA A 36 1.06 17.46 -26.92
N MET A 37 0.27 17.98 -25.98
CA MET A 37 0.55 17.85 -24.55
C MET A 37 0.42 16.41 -24.08
N ASP A 38 -0.61 15.67 -24.50
CA ASP A 38 -0.79 14.26 -24.14
C ASP A 38 0.38 13.40 -24.64
N ILE A 39 0.82 13.66 -25.87
CA ILE A 39 1.95 12.94 -26.48
C ILE A 39 3.23 13.22 -25.68
N ALA A 40 3.50 14.50 -25.38
CA ALA A 40 4.66 14.87 -24.57
C ALA A 40 4.63 14.23 -23.17
N ILE A 41 3.46 14.15 -22.54
CA ILE A 41 3.28 13.45 -21.27
C ILE A 41 3.55 11.95 -21.44
N ASN A 42 2.98 11.30 -22.47
CA ASN A 42 3.22 9.87 -22.70
C ASN A 42 4.71 9.58 -22.93
N ASP A 43 5.38 10.40 -23.73
CA ASP A 43 6.82 10.27 -23.99
C ASP A 43 7.66 10.49 -22.73
N PHE A 44 7.25 11.43 -21.87
CA PHE A 44 7.87 11.62 -20.56
C PHE A 44 7.71 10.39 -19.67
N LEU A 45 6.52 9.78 -19.63
CA LEU A 45 6.28 8.55 -18.87
C LEU A 45 7.17 7.41 -19.37
N ASP A 46 7.30 7.26 -20.69
CA ASP A 46 8.05 6.16 -21.33
C ASP A 46 9.57 6.33 -21.19
N ASN A 47 10.09 7.56 -21.29
CA ASN A 47 11.53 7.80 -21.39
C ASN A 47 12.18 8.39 -20.14
N GLN A 48 11.41 9.08 -19.29
CA GLN A 48 11.92 9.79 -18.12
C GLN A 48 11.36 9.27 -16.80
N LEU A 49 10.34 8.41 -16.86
CA LEU A 49 9.73 7.78 -15.71
C LEU A 49 9.88 6.26 -15.76
N LEU A 50 8.91 5.50 -15.21
CA LEU A 50 8.99 4.05 -15.12
C LEU A 50 8.39 3.36 -16.35
N GLY A 51 7.88 4.12 -17.33
CA GLY A 51 7.27 3.57 -18.53
C GLY A 51 6.03 2.73 -18.22
N LEU A 52 5.93 1.57 -18.85
CA LEU A 52 4.82 0.64 -18.63
C LEU A 52 5.14 -0.30 -17.46
N ILE A 53 4.49 -0.06 -16.33
CA ILE A 53 4.68 -0.82 -15.08
C ILE A 53 3.35 -1.05 -14.36
N GLY A 54 3.33 -1.98 -13.42
CA GLY A 54 2.20 -2.16 -12.53
C GLY A 54 0.95 -2.64 -13.25
N PHE A 55 -0.19 -2.35 -12.64
CA PHE A 55 -1.49 -2.68 -13.22
C PHE A 55 -1.95 -1.58 -14.17
N TRP A 56 -2.03 -1.92 -15.45
CA TRP A 56 -2.49 -1.02 -16.49
C TRP A 56 -3.66 -1.65 -17.26
N SER A 57 -4.25 -0.92 -18.21
CA SER A 57 -5.31 -1.46 -19.06
C SER A 57 -5.08 -1.09 -20.51
N SER A 58 -5.06 -2.10 -21.38
CA SER A 58 -4.96 -1.92 -22.84
C SER A 58 -6.18 -1.22 -23.47
N LEU A 59 -7.29 -1.05 -22.75
CA LEU A 59 -8.46 -0.30 -23.22
C LEU A 59 -8.31 1.22 -23.04
N PHE A 60 -7.45 1.65 -22.11
CA PHE A 60 -7.11 3.06 -21.87
C PHE A 60 -5.62 3.14 -21.51
N PRO A 61 -4.72 2.81 -22.46
CA PRO A 61 -3.30 2.65 -22.21
C PRO A 61 -2.64 3.91 -21.65
N PHE A 62 -3.05 5.10 -22.09
CA PHE A 62 -2.42 6.35 -21.67
C PHE A 62 -2.75 6.70 -20.21
N SER A 63 -4.03 6.79 -19.86
CA SER A 63 -4.46 7.15 -18.50
C SER A 63 -4.08 6.08 -17.46
N SER A 64 -4.12 4.80 -17.83
CA SER A 64 -3.68 3.71 -16.94
C SER A 64 -2.17 3.69 -16.72
N LYS A 65 -1.36 3.94 -17.75
CA LYS A 65 0.10 4.12 -17.60
C LYS A 65 0.43 5.29 -16.68
N ALA A 66 -0.22 6.44 -16.88
CA ALA A 66 -0.05 7.61 -16.02
C ALA A 66 -0.42 7.30 -14.56
N THR A 67 -1.52 6.56 -14.34
CA THR A 67 -1.96 6.13 -13.01
C THR A 67 -0.96 5.19 -12.35
N ALA A 68 -0.46 4.18 -13.06
CA ALA A 68 0.49 3.22 -12.50
C ALA A 68 1.80 3.90 -12.08
N ASN A 69 2.31 4.81 -12.91
CA ASN A 69 3.47 5.64 -12.61
C ASN A 69 3.24 6.55 -11.39
N TYR A 70 2.07 7.19 -11.31
CA TYR A 70 1.68 7.96 -10.13
C TYR A 70 1.70 7.09 -8.86
N ILE A 71 1.13 5.89 -8.90
CA ILE A 71 1.10 4.99 -7.73
C ILE A 71 2.51 4.56 -7.33
N ALA A 72 3.37 4.21 -8.28
CA ALA A 72 4.74 3.80 -7.99
C ALA A 72 5.54 4.92 -7.30
N ILE A 73 5.35 6.18 -7.69
CA ILE A 73 6.05 7.32 -7.07
C ILE A 73 5.39 7.77 -5.77
N ALA A 74 4.06 7.96 -5.79
CA ALA A 74 3.30 8.50 -4.67
C ALA A 74 3.14 7.46 -3.54
N GLY A 75 3.14 6.17 -3.85
CA GLY A 75 3.00 5.07 -2.89
C GLY A 75 4.00 5.14 -1.75
N PRO A 76 5.33 5.12 -2.01
CA PRO A 76 6.37 5.26 -0.99
C PRO A 76 6.28 6.57 -0.19
N ILE A 77 5.98 7.69 -0.87
CA ILE A 77 5.86 9.01 -0.22
C ILE A 77 4.67 9.02 0.74
N CYS A 78 3.53 8.51 0.29
CA CYS A 78 2.32 8.45 1.09
C CYS A 78 2.46 7.47 2.26
N ALA A 79 3.03 6.29 2.00
CA ALA A 79 3.32 5.27 3.01
C ALA A 79 4.14 5.85 4.15
N THR A 80 5.24 6.55 3.84
CA THR A 80 6.09 7.23 4.83
C THR A 80 5.32 8.32 5.59
N THR A 81 4.58 9.17 4.88
CA THR A 81 3.84 10.29 5.48
C THR A 81 2.77 9.80 6.46
N LEU A 82 1.98 8.80 6.06
CA LEU A 82 0.96 8.18 6.90
C LEU A 82 1.58 7.47 8.08
N PHE A 83 2.68 6.74 7.88
CA PHE A 83 3.38 6.08 8.97
C PHE A 83 3.86 7.08 10.01
N CYS A 84 4.53 8.16 9.61
CA CYS A 84 5.02 9.19 10.54
C CYS A 84 3.89 9.83 11.36
N LYS A 85 2.73 10.11 10.75
CA LYS A 85 1.58 10.66 11.48
C LYS A 85 0.94 9.63 12.41
N THR A 86 0.73 8.42 11.91
CA THR A 86 0.14 7.32 12.68
C THR A 86 1.03 6.95 13.88
N TYR A 87 2.34 6.90 13.69
CA TYR A 87 3.30 6.59 14.73
C TYR A 87 3.23 7.59 15.90
N LYS A 88 3.04 8.88 15.61
CA LYS A 88 2.87 9.92 16.65
C LYS A 88 1.57 9.78 17.46
N THR A 89 0.52 9.22 16.88
CA THR A 89 -0.79 9.04 17.53
C THR A 89 -1.00 7.62 18.06
N MET A 90 -0.04 6.72 17.81
CA MET A 90 -0.15 5.31 18.17
C MET A 90 -0.07 5.15 19.69
N ASN A 91 -1.17 4.76 20.31
CA ASN A 91 -1.20 4.41 21.72
C ASN A 91 -1.29 2.88 21.84
N ILE A 92 -0.15 2.24 22.06
CA ILE A 92 -0.08 0.78 22.08
C ILE A 92 -0.21 0.28 23.51
N ASN A 93 -1.35 -0.33 23.83
CA ASN A 93 -1.55 -1.00 25.11
C ASN A 93 -0.96 -2.43 25.05
N PRO A 94 0.13 -2.75 25.80
CA PRO A 94 0.71 -4.09 25.81
C PRO A 94 -0.28 -5.17 26.29
N ALA A 95 -1.27 -4.78 27.10
CA ALA A 95 -2.29 -5.69 27.63
C ALA A 95 -3.24 -6.23 26.53
N GLN A 96 -3.31 -5.56 25.37
CA GLN A 96 -4.09 -5.99 24.22
C GLN A 96 -3.52 -7.27 23.56
N TYR A 97 -2.25 -7.58 23.82
CA TYR A 97 -1.52 -8.69 23.20
C TYR A 97 -1.35 -9.91 24.11
N LYS A 98 -2.36 -10.20 24.96
CA LYS A 98 -2.44 -11.38 25.85
C LYS A 98 -2.65 -12.69 25.06
N LYS A 99 -1.61 -13.12 24.35
CA LYS A 99 -1.42 -14.44 23.69
C LYS A 99 -2.30 -14.75 22.45
N PRO A 100 -1.77 -15.56 21.50
CA PRO A 100 -0.38 -15.99 21.36
C PRO A 100 0.41 -14.97 20.52
N LEU A 101 1.36 -14.27 21.17
CA LEU A 101 2.21 -13.23 20.56
C LEU A 101 3.24 -13.83 19.58
N PHE A 102 3.74 -15.03 19.88
CA PHE A 102 4.80 -15.69 19.10
C PHE A 102 4.38 -16.10 17.67
N PRO A 103 3.22 -16.76 17.44
CA PRO A 103 2.74 -17.04 16.08
C PRO A 103 2.51 -15.77 15.26
N ARG A 104 2.02 -14.69 15.89
CA ARG A 104 1.83 -13.39 15.23
C ARG A 104 3.15 -12.76 14.82
N PHE A 105 4.18 -12.88 15.66
CA PHE A 105 5.53 -12.44 15.33
C PHE A 105 6.12 -13.24 14.17
N VAL A 106 6.08 -14.57 14.23
CA VAL A 106 6.57 -15.45 13.15
C VAL A 106 5.84 -15.15 11.84
N ALA A 107 4.51 -15.10 11.86
CA ALA A 107 3.72 -14.71 10.70
C ALA A 107 4.11 -13.33 10.17
N GLY A 108 4.25 -12.33 11.04
CA GLY A 108 4.67 -10.99 10.66
C GLY A 108 6.02 -10.95 9.93
N VAL A 109 7.03 -11.66 10.45
CA VAL A 109 8.38 -11.69 9.87
C VAL A 109 8.43 -12.42 8.53
N PHE A 110 7.59 -13.44 8.30
CA PHE A 110 7.54 -14.13 7.01
C PHE A 110 6.65 -13.42 5.97
N PHE A 111 5.44 -13.01 6.36
CA PHE A 111 4.49 -12.42 5.42
C PHE A 111 4.85 -10.99 5.01
N THR A 112 5.48 -10.19 5.89
CA THR A 112 5.77 -8.79 5.58
C THR A 112 6.81 -8.66 4.45
N PRO A 113 7.98 -9.32 4.49
CA PRO A 113 8.92 -9.30 3.37
C PRO A 113 8.33 -9.86 2.09
N LEU A 114 7.54 -10.94 2.17
CA LEU A 114 6.89 -11.52 1.00
C LEU A 114 5.93 -10.52 0.34
N LEU A 115 5.16 -9.78 1.15
CA LEU A 115 4.28 -8.72 0.65
C LEU A 115 5.09 -7.59 0.01
N VAL A 116 6.20 -7.15 0.63
CA VAL A 116 7.07 -6.11 0.07
C VAL A 116 7.68 -6.54 -1.25
N ILE A 117 8.21 -7.78 -1.33
CA ILE A 117 8.80 -8.34 -2.56
C ILE A 117 7.72 -8.45 -3.64
N PHE A 118 6.53 -8.95 -3.29
CA PHE A 118 5.41 -9.05 -4.23
C PHE A 118 5.03 -7.67 -4.78
N TYR A 119 4.91 -6.65 -3.94
CA TYR A 119 4.59 -5.29 -4.38
C TYR A 119 5.71 -4.66 -5.21
N ALA A 120 6.97 -4.84 -4.81
CA ALA A 120 8.12 -4.37 -5.58
C ALA A 120 8.15 -5.02 -6.97
N PHE A 121 7.92 -6.33 -7.02
CA PHE A 121 7.83 -7.07 -8.27
C PHE A 121 6.69 -6.55 -9.15
N VAL A 122 5.49 -6.43 -8.59
CA VAL A 122 4.29 -6.00 -9.32
C VAL A 122 4.40 -4.57 -9.83
N PHE A 123 4.85 -3.61 -9.02
CA PHE A 123 4.81 -2.20 -9.37
C PHE A 123 6.07 -1.66 -10.06
N TYR A 124 7.18 -2.39 -10.03
CA TYR A 124 8.45 -1.90 -10.56
C TYR A 124 9.14 -2.85 -11.54
N LEU A 125 8.82 -4.14 -11.53
CA LEU A 125 9.52 -5.15 -12.34
C LEU A 125 8.64 -5.86 -13.37
N THR A 126 7.32 -5.66 -13.32
CA THR A 126 6.38 -6.24 -14.28
C THR A 126 5.33 -5.23 -14.66
N ASP A 127 4.71 -5.46 -15.81
CA ASP A 127 3.44 -4.89 -16.20
C ASP A 127 2.36 -5.98 -16.19
N THR A 128 1.13 -5.60 -15.85
CA THR A 128 -0.02 -6.51 -15.84
C THR A 128 -1.21 -5.83 -16.47
N ASP A 129 -1.59 -6.29 -17.67
CA ASP A 129 -2.74 -5.78 -18.40
C ASP A 129 -4.06 -6.34 -17.82
N LEU A 130 -4.87 -5.46 -17.25
CA LEU A 130 -6.21 -5.77 -16.76
C LEU A 130 -7.26 -5.78 -17.88
N GLY A 131 -7.02 -5.11 -19.00
CA GLY A 131 -7.98 -4.92 -20.10
C GLY A 131 -8.24 -6.19 -20.91
N ARG A 132 -7.25 -7.08 -21.04
CA ARG A 132 -7.33 -8.35 -21.80
C ARG A 132 -7.55 -9.61 -20.95
N GLY A 133 -7.69 -9.47 -19.63
CA GLY A 133 -7.76 -10.62 -18.74
C GLY A 133 -8.96 -11.55 -19.03
N ASN A 134 -8.69 -12.80 -19.40
CA ASN A 134 -9.73 -13.85 -19.54
C ASN A 134 -10.39 -14.27 -18.21
N GLY A 135 -9.95 -13.71 -17.08
CA GLY A 135 -10.50 -13.96 -15.74
C GLY A 135 -11.58 -12.97 -15.30
N ARG A 136 -12.49 -13.40 -14.41
CA ARG A 136 -13.63 -12.60 -13.91
C ARG A 136 -13.22 -11.23 -13.34
N TYR A 137 -12.06 -11.14 -12.68
CA TYR A 137 -11.60 -9.90 -12.03
C TYR A 137 -10.95 -8.90 -12.99
N GLY A 138 -10.20 -9.37 -14.00
CA GLY A 138 -9.63 -8.49 -15.04
C GLY A 138 -10.72 -7.79 -15.85
N LYS A 139 -11.79 -8.53 -16.20
CA LYS A 139 -12.96 -7.97 -16.89
C LYS A 139 -13.64 -6.82 -16.12
N ILE A 140 -13.72 -6.90 -14.80
CA ILE A 140 -14.43 -5.86 -14.03
C ILE A 140 -13.56 -4.61 -13.87
N PHE A 141 -12.30 -4.79 -13.45
CA PHE A 141 -11.43 -3.67 -13.09
C PHE A 141 -10.70 -3.05 -14.29
N GLY A 142 -10.53 -3.78 -15.39
CA GLY A 142 -9.83 -3.29 -16.59
C GLY A 142 -10.74 -2.70 -17.67
N GLN A 143 -12.06 -2.95 -17.64
CA GLN A 143 -12.99 -2.54 -18.71
C GLN A 143 -13.59 -1.15 -18.53
N HIS A 144 -13.78 -0.72 -17.29
CA HIS A 144 -14.40 0.58 -16.99
C HIS A 144 -13.46 1.45 -16.19
N ILE A 145 -13.32 2.70 -16.62
CA ILE A 145 -12.40 3.69 -16.04
C ILE A 145 -12.67 3.96 -14.55
N PHE A 146 -13.95 3.90 -14.15
CA PHE A 146 -14.37 4.04 -12.76
C PHE A 146 -13.88 2.86 -11.88
N PHE A 147 -14.12 1.63 -12.32
CA PHE A 147 -13.66 0.45 -11.57
C PHE A 147 -12.13 0.33 -11.55
N TYR A 148 -11.47 0.72 -12.63
CA TYR A 148 -10.01 0.85 -12.65
C TYR A 148 -9.50 1.86 -11.63
N SER A 149 -10.16 3.02 -11.50
CA SER A 149 -9.79 4.03 -10.51
C SER A 149 -9.95 3.54 -9.08
N ILE A 150 -11.03 2.81 -8.78
CA ILE A 150 -11.25 2.17 -7.48
C ILE A 150 -10.15 1.14 -7.20
N TYR A 151 -9.87 0.27 -8.16
CA TYR A 151 -8.84 -0.76 -8.04
C TYR A 151 -7.45 -0.15 -7.79
N SER A 152 -7.09 0.84 -8.59
CA SER A 152 -5.83 1.57 -8.49
C SER A 152 -5.69 2.29 -7.14
N SER A 153 -6.77 2.86 -6.62
CA SER A 153 -6.83 3.45 -5.28
C SER A 153 -6.66 2.40 -4.18
N ALA A 154 -7.27 1.21 -4.33
CA ALA A 154 -7.10 0.11 -3.39
C ALA A 154 -5.66 -0.40 -3.39
N MET A 155 -4.99 -0.44 -4.55
CA MET A 155 -3.58 -0.79 -4.61
C MET A 155 -2.68 0.24 -3.93
N LEU A 156 -2.94 1.54 -4.13
CA LEU A 156 -2.26 2.60 -3.39
C LEU A 156 -2.51 2.47 -1.88
N PHE A 157 -3.71 2.05 -1.48
CA PHE A 157 -4.03 1.82 -0.07
C PHE A 157 -3.16 0.72 0.57
N VAL A 158 -2.79 -0.32 -0.18
CA VAL A 158 -1.91 -1.37 0.36
C VAL A 158 -0.51 -0.84 0.66
N PHE A 159 0.00 0.15 -0.11
CA PHE A 159 1.25 0.84 0.24
C PHE A 159 1.19 1.47 1.65
N PHE A 160 0.02 1.91 2.11
CA PHE A 160 -0.13 2.50 3.46
C PHE A 160 0.08 1.48 4.57
N LEU A 161 -0.25 0.21 4.31
CA LEU A 161 -0.16 -0.84 5.31
C LEU A 161 1.29 -1.35 5.47
N ILE A 162 2.10 -1.26 4.42
CA ILE A 162 3.45 -1.83 4.39
C ILE A 162 4.33 -1.30 5.54
N PRO A 163 4.51 0.02 5.78
CA PRO A 163 5.33 0.50 6.88
C PRO A 163 4.80 0.10 8.26
N ILE A 164 3.47 0.05 8.42
CA ILE A 164 2.83 -0.39 9.67
C ILE A 164 3.16 -1.86 9.94
N LEU A 165 3.08 -2.71 8.91
CA LEU A 165 3.44 -4.13 9.00
C LEU A 165 4.93 -4.30 9.30
N ILE A 166 5.81 -3.55 8.62
CA ILE A 166 7.26 -3.55 8.88
C ILE A 166 7.54 -3.16 10.32
N HIS A 167 6.96 -2.05 10.79
CA HIS A 167 7.13 -1.60 12.17
C HIS A 167 6.69 -2.66 13.19
N ARG A 168 5.51 -3.28 12.96
CA ARG A 168 4.99 -4.31 13.85
C ARG A 168 5.84 -5.57 13.85
N ALA A 169 6.19 -6.08 12.68
CA ALA A 169 6.94 -7.32 12.51
C ALA A 169 8.38 -7.21 13.03
N PHE A 170 9.09 -6.11 12.73
CA PHE A 170 10.53 -6.01 12.97
C PHE A 170 10.92 -5.18 14.20
N PHE A 171 10.02 -4.35 14.74
CA PHE A 171 10.36 -3.50 15.88
C PHE A 171 9.45 -3.78 17.09
N TYR A 172 8.13 -3.67 16.92
CA TYR A 172 7.21 -3.74 18.06
C TYR A 172 7.11 -5.14 18.68
N PHE A 173 6.83 -6.18 17.87
CA PHE A 173 6.73 -7.54 18.40
C PHE A 173 8.03 -8.08 18.99
N PRO A 174 9.21 -7.88 18.36
CA PRO A 174 10.49 -8.19 19.00
C PRO A 174 10.67 -7.52 20.36
N TRP A 175 10.41 -6.21 20.44
CA TRP A 175 10.53 -5.47 21.69
C TRP A 175 9.62 -6.03 22.79
N LEU A 176 8.35 -6.33 22.45
CA LEU A 176 7.39 -6.88 23.39
C LEU A 176 7.76 -8.29 23.85
N LEU A 177 8.30 -9.14 22.96
CA LEU A 177 8.81 -10.46 23.31
C LEU A 177 9.99 -10.37 24.28
N ILE A 178 10.95 -9.47 24.03
CA ILE A 178 12.10 -9.24 24.91
C ILE A 178 11.64 -8.74 26.28
N LYS A 179 10.68 -7.80 26.33
CA LYS A 179 10.13 -7.27 27.57
C LYS A 179 9.45 -8.36 28.40
N ASN A 180 8.55 -9.14 27.80
CA ASN A 180 7.84 -10.23 28.47
C ASN A 180 8.81 -11.32 28.98
N TRP A 181 9.89 -11.60 28.24
CA TRP A 181 10.92 -12.54 28.67
C TRP A 181 11.69 -12.04 29.90
N LYS A 182 12.10 -10.77 29.92
CA LYS A 182 12.78 -10.15 31.07
C LYS A 182 11.90 -10.11 32.32
N GLU A 183 10.61 -9.78 32.19
CA GLU A 183 9.65 -9.79 33.30
C GLU A 183 9.48 -11.20 33.89
N LYS A 184 9.35 -12.22 33.03
CA LYS A 184 9.26 -13.61 33.46
C LYS A 184 10.53 -14.10 34.18
N GLN A 185 11.71 -13.62 33.79
CA GLN A 185 12.97 -13.93 34.49
C GLN A 185 13.02 -13.28 35.88
N ARG A 186 12.61 -12.01 36.02
CA ARG A 186 12.56 -11.35 37.33
C ARG A 186 11.64 -12.07 38.31
N CYS A 187 10.44 -12.47 37.88
CA CYS A 187 9.52 -13.24 38.72
C CYS A 187 10.06 -14.61 39.15
N ARG A 188 11.00 -15.21 38.41
CA ARG A 188 11.66 -16.47 38.79
C ARG A 188 12.81 -16.30 39.78
N HIS A 189 13.39 -15.11 39.91
CA HIS A 189 14.48 -14.82 40.84
C HIS A 189 14.02 -14.19 42.16
N SER A 190 12.75 -13.76 42.24
CA SER A 190 12.15 -13.10 43.41
C SER A 190 11.27 -14.01 44.27
N GLY A 191 11.17 -15.31 43.96
CA GLY A 191 10.42 -16.31 44.72
C GLY A 191 11.27 -17.55 44.93
#